data_AF-A0A1W9Q8P6-F1
#
_entry.id   AF-A0A1W9Q8P6-F1
#
_cell.length_a   1.000
_cell.length_b   1.000
_cell.length_c   1.000
_cell.angle_alpha   90.00
_cell.angle_beta   90.00
_cell.angle_gamma   90.00
#
_symmetry.space_group_name_H-M   'P 1'
#
loop_
_entity.id
_entity.type
_entity.pdbx_description
1 polymer ?
#
loop_
_entity_poly.entity_id
_entity_poly.type
_entity_poly.pdbx_seq_one_letter_code
_entity_poly.pdbx_strand_id
1 'polypeptide(L)'
;MICTGRHAGSQRILEINGISDPGARPAQVTGFKFFDGRAGVQNLYPQTDGDVVIELVEVDSAALIARRGLTFPGSRGHEFVVDPSFSLRVPLPSTVLETDPIRMFVHRNGVASTQSTINGSPPIAQAGPDIAVECTGLTTRVTLDATGSSDPDGDSLNFEWEPGGAITPELNLDLFVGEYTYTASVDDGLASASDTLSVRIVDTVAPTLEVVDAPPYVICETAEIEIPLPQIEDLCSPVVLTGAVVQSTNSTLALPVDVSSGVATLPVGTHTIEWRAQDSSGNETVVSQAMTLSSALHATSHFDLRDRAQLLSRGGFAAGTSAGTFEVGAQAKTGTVSASQRVFLRSAAVVHGDALSGTNVDRQHGAQVTGDIRVPSDIGYPEEFASVDHLSVGPSTAQVHVEPDRVGSASAGTYALLHVKSRGRLNLGSGVYFVHRLIIEPGATLSVPTDVTFVVRDELVVRGVITSPVAIAFLGNTLIPIEATFVGTVLAPRATLKLSRNFRGIAVGSYLLVEPAIDLICDSSAPRPTILFP
;
A
#
# COMPACT_ATOMS: atom_id res chain seq x y z
N MET A 1 64.39 -81.97 -2.64
CA MET A 1 63.42 -81.38 -3.59
C MET A 1 62.44 -82.51 -3.90
N ILE A 2 61.16 -82.45 -3.61
CA ILE A 2 60.19 -81.46 -4.09
C ILE A 2 58.97 -81.52 -3.14
N CYS A 3 58.51 -80.34 -2.70
CA CYS A 3 57.26 -80.15 -2.00
C CYS A 3 56.08 -80.54 -2.90
N THR A 4 55.17 -81.35 -2.36
CA THR A 4 53.86 -81.63 -2.94
C THR A 4 52.91 -80.46 -2.64
N GLY A 5 52.80 -79.53 -3.58
CA GLY A 5 51.78 -78.48 -3.56
C GLY A 5 50.62 -78.82 -4.49
N ARG A 6 49.53 -79.36 -3.93
CA ARG A 6 48.19 -79.26 -4.55
C ARG A 6 47.74 -77.81 -4.36
N HIS A 7 47.52 -77.08 -5.43
CA HIS A 7 46.53 -76.01 -5.46
C HIS A 7 45.61 -76.26 -6.65
N ALA A 8 44.54 -77.00 -6.38
CA ALA A 8 43.32 -76.94 -7.15
C ALA A 8 42.44 -75.85 -6.50
N GLY A 9 42.01 -74.89 -7.29
CA GLY A 9 41.13 -73.80 -6.87
C GLY A 9 41.50 -72.52 -7.62
N SER A 10 40.58 -72.00 -8.42
CA SER A 10 40.65 -70.61 -8.88
C SER A 10 40.74 -69.71 -7.65
N GLN A 11 41.75 -68.84 -7.61
CA GLN A 11 41.87 -67.85 -6.53
C GLN A 11 41.11 -66.60 -6.97
N ARG A 12 40.20 -66.11 -6.11
CA ARG A 12 39.43 -64.89 -6.38
C ARG A 12 40.31 -63.66 -6.24
N ILE A 13 40.25 -62.77 -7.21
CA ILE A 13 41.01 -61.52 -7.25
C ILE A 13 40.02 -60.36 -7.30
N LEU A 14 40.18 -59.40 -6.39
CA LEU A 14 39.55 -58.09 -6.45
C LEU A 14 40.47 -57.14 -7.21
N GLU A 15 40.02 -56.59 -8.33
CA GLU A 15 40.71 -55.54 -9.05
C GLU A 15 40.06 -54.19 -8.75
N ILE A 16 40.88 -53.27 -8.25
CA ILE A 16 40.52 -51.93 -7.79
C ILE A 16 41.14 -50.96 -8.76
N ASN A 17 40.34 -50.11 -9.38
CA ASN A 17 40.83 -49.05 -10.26
C ASN A 17 40.56 -47.70 -9.61
N GLY A 18 41.56 -46.80 -9.62
CA GLY A 18 41.43 -45.48 -9.01
C GLY A 18 42.11 -44.39 -9.81
N ILE A 19 41.68 -43.15 -9.56
CA ILE A 19 42.25 -41.92 -10.13
C ILE A 19 42.72 -41.04 -8.96
N SER A 20 43.97 -40.59 -9.02
CA SER A 20 44.49 -39.59 -8.07
C SER A 20 44.52 -38.21 -8.75
N ASP A 21 43.78 -37.24 -8.21
CA ASP A 21 43.86 -35.85 -8.65
C ASP A 21 44.95 -35.11 -7.84
N PRO A 22 46.08 -34.70 -8.45
CA PRO A 22 47.18 -34.05 -7.74
C PRO A 22 46.84 -32.66 -7.19
N GLY A 23 45.66 -32.11 -7.50
CA GLY A 23 45.35 -30.68 -7.31
C GLY A 23 44.36 -30.30 -6.21
N ALA A 24 43.42 -31.16 -5.78
CA ALA A 24 42.39 -30.72 -4.83
C ALA A 24 41.53 -31.82 -4.15
N ARG A 25 41.53 -33.07 -4.62
CA ARG A 25 40.61 -34.12 -4.12
C ARG A 25 41.39 -35.38 -3.68
N PRO A 26 40.97 -36.08 -2.61
CA PRO A 26 41.54 -37.39 -2.28
C PRO A 26 41.36 -38.36 -3.45
N ALA A 27 42.25 -39.36 -3.58
CA ALA A 27 42.11 -40.37 -4.63
C ALA A 27 40.74 -41.03 -4.57
N GLN A 28 40.06 -41.04 -5.72
CA GLN A 28 38.75 -41.66 -5.85
C GLN A 28 38.91 -43.03 -6.50
N VAL A 29 38.31 -44.04 -5.88
CA VAL A 29 38.19 -45.37 -6.47
C VAL A 29 37.04 -45.31 -7.47
N THR A 30 37.31 -45.69 -8.72
CA THR A 30 36.38 -45.48 -9.84
C THR A 30 35.74 -46.76 -10.37
N GLY A 31 36.13 -47.91 -9.82
CA GLY A 31 35.43 -49.17 -10.09
C GLY A 31 36.14 -50.40 -9.58
N PHE A 32 35.35 -51.46 -9.43
CA PHE A 32 35.77 -52.76 -8.91
C PHE A 32 35.33 -53.88 -9.84
N LYS A 33 36.16 -54.92 -9.96
CA LYS A 33 35.78 -56.15 -10.66
C LYS A 33 36.32 -57.37 -9.92
N PHE A 34 35.46 -58.37 -9.77
CA PHE A 34 35.85 -59.72 -9.39
C PHE A 34 36.11 -60.54 -10.64
N PHE A 35 37.19 -61.32 -10.64
CA PHE A 35 37.40 -62.34 -11.66
C PHE A 35 38.19 -63.53 -11.13
N ASP A 36 37.97 -64.67 -11.77
CA ASP A 36 38.77 -65.87 -11.58
C ASP A 36 40.00 -65.82 -12.50
N GLY A 37 41.18 -65.67 -11.91
CA GLY A 37 42.43 -65.50 -12.67
C GLY A 37 43.60 -66.30 -12.09
N ARG A 38 44.63 -66.56 -12.91
CA ARG A 38 45.94 -66.99 -12.40
C ARG A 38 46.72 -65.75 -12.00
N ALA A 39 47.19 -65.72 -10.75
CA ALA A 39 47.94 -64.59 -10.22
C ALA A 39 49.28 -64.41 -10.94
N GLY A 40 49.31 -63.44 -11.85
CA GLY A 40 50.53 -62.88 -12.42
C GLY A 40 50.53 -61.39 -12.15
N VAL A 41 51.55 -60.94 -11.41
CA VAL A 41 51.81 -59.58 -10.90
C VAL A 41 51.36 -59.36 -9.44
N GLN A 42 52.38 -59.13 -8.60
CA GLN A 42 52.47 -58.86 -7.15
C GLN A 42 51.18 -58.96 -6.31
N ASN A 43 51.06 -60.09 -5.62
CA ASN A 43 49.98 -60.45 -4.72
C ASN A 43 50.18 -59.90 -3.29
N LEU A 44 49.17 -59.23 -2.75
CA LEU A 44 49.00 -58.99 -1.31
C LEU A 44 48.13 -60.12 -0.74
N TYR A 45 48.65 -60.94 0.17
CA TYR A 45 47.91 -62.05 0.79
C TYR A 45 47.45 -61.66 2.21
N PRO A 46 46.14 -61.59 2.50
CA PRO A 46 45.64 -61.61 3.88
C PRO A 46 45.75 -63.04 4.44
N GLN A 47 46.10 -63.18 5.72
CA GLN A 47 46.38 -64.49 6.35
C GLN A 47 45.47 -64.81 7.56
N THR A 48 44.30 -64.18 7.70
CA THR A 48 43.33 -64.51 8.76
C THR A 48 41.89 -64.31 8.30
N ASP A 49 40.96 -65.12 8.84
CA ASP A 49 39.51 -64.93 8.74
C ASP A 49 39.12 -63.63 9.47
N GLY A 50 38.42 -62.73 8.78
CA GLY A 50 37.96 -61.42 9.28
C GLY A 50 37.78 -60.41 8.14
N ASP A 51 37.25 -59.23 8.47
CA ASP A 51 37.04 -58.12 7.52
C ASP A 51 38.35 -57.80 6.77
N VAL A 52 38.28 -57.80 5.43
CA VAL A 52 39.42 -57.43 4.59
C VAL A 52 39.51 -55.91 4.58
N VAL A 53 40.47 -55.38 5.36
CA VAL A 53 40.78 -53.95 5.40
C VAL A 53 41.96 -53.64 4.48
N ILE A 54 41.73 -52.78 3.48
CA ILE A 54 42.79 -52.28 2.58
C ILE A 54 43.14 -50.86 2.97
N GLU A 55 44.36 -50.64 3.48
CA GLU A 55 44.88 -49.31 3.79
C GLU A 55 45.73 -48.75 2.64
N LEU A 56 45.39 -47.56 2.15
CA LEU A 56 46.16 -46.81 1.14
C LEU A 56 46.71 -45.54 1.78
N VAL A 57 48.02 -45.22 1.69
CA VAL A 57 48.62 -44.07 2.38
C VAL A 57 49.06 -42.97 1.40
N GLU A 58 48.46 -41.80 1.43
CA GLU A 58 48.93 -40.65 0.63
C GLU A 58 50.13 -39.95 1.31
N VAL A 59 51.23 -39.70 0.57
CA VAL A 59 52.44 -39.04 1.08
C VAL A 59 52.86 -37.92 0.10
N ASP A 60 52.50 -36.68 0.42
CA ASP A 60 52.81 -35.39 -0.24
C ASP A 60 52.77 -35.28 -1.79
N SER A 61 51.89 -34.38 -2.26
CA SER A 61 51.79 -33.64 -3.55
C SER A 61 52.13 -34.28 -4.92
N ALA A 62 52.48 -35.56 -5.02
CA ALA A 62 52.62 -36.20 -6.35
C ALA A 62 52.45 -37.73 -6.39
N ALA A 63 52.13 -38.41 -5.28
CA ALA A 63 51.95 -39.86 -5.29
C ALA A 63 51.08 -40.39 -4.15
N LEU A 64 50.14 -41.30 -4.47
CA LEU A 64 49.58 -42.24 -3.49
C LEU A 64 50.62 -43.34 -3.20
N ILE A 65 50.81 -43.71 -1.94
CA ILE A 65 51.63 -44.86 -1.53
C ILE A 65 50.71 -45.90 -0.87
N ALA A 66 50.34 -46.98 -1.56
CA ALA A 66 49.69 -48.11 -0.88
C ALA A 66 50.66 -48.74 0.14
N ARG A 67 50.54 -48.41 1.44
CA ARG A 67 51.36 -49.04 2.48
C ARG A 67 50.58 -50.21 3.09
N ARG A 68 51.27 -51.35 3.19
CA ARG A 68 50.89 -52.52 3.99
C ARG A 68 50.19 -52.14 5.31
N GLY A 69 48.90 -52.41 5.40
CA GLY A 69 48.12 -52.44 6.64
C GLY A 69 47.91 -53.87 7.17
N LEU A 70 48.98 -54.67 7.27
CA LEU A 70 48.97 -55.89 8.11
C LEU A 70 50.17 -55.79 9.06
N THR A 71 49.95 -55.22 10.24
CA THR A 71 51.00 -54.99 11.23
C THR A 71 51.40 -56.31 11.91
N PHE A 72 52.54 -56.89 11.53
CA PHE A 72 53.32 -57.79 12.39
C PHE A 72 54.82 -57.50 12.27
N PRO A 73 55.60 -57.65 13.35
CA PRO A 73 56.98 -57.16 13.40
C PRO A 73 57.92 -57.98 12.52
N GLY A 74 58.67 -57.32 11.62
CA GLY A 74 59.90 -57.86 11.03
C GLY A 74 59.99 -58.01 9.50
N SER A 75 59.16 -57.37 8.67
CA SER A 75 59.31 -57.47 7.20
C SER A 75 59.60 -56.13 6.52
N ARG A 76 60.57 -56.14 5.60
CA ARG A 76 61.03 -54.98 4.81
C ARG A 76 59.99 -54.65 3.74
N GLY A 77 59.49 -53.41 3.74
CA GLY A 77 58.54 -52.90 2.75
C GLY A 77 59.20 -52.57 1.42
N HIS A 78 58.48 -52.83 0.33
CA HIS A 78 58.77 -52.26 -0.99
C HIS A 78 57.84 -51.07 -1.19
N GLU A 79 58.43 -49.91 -1.52
CA GLU A 79 57.75 -48.65 -1.82
C GLU A 79 57.46 -48.62 -3.34
N PHE A 80 56.24 -48.29 -3.74
CA PHE A 80 55.84 -48.17 -5.14
C PHE A 80 55.23 -46.80 -5.40
N VAL A 81 55.72 -46.15 -6.46
CA VAL A 81 55.16 -44.90 -7.01
C VAL A 81 54.12 -45.30 -8.04
N VAL A 82 52.88 -44.81 -7.91
CA VAL A 82 51.79 -45.08 -8.86
C VAL A 82 51.44 -43.80 -9.63
N ASP A 83 51.32 -43.94 -10.95
CA ASP A 83 50.87 -42.93 -11.92
C ASP A 83 49.41 -42.51 -11.65
N PRO A 84 48.87 -41.43 -12.28
CA PRO A 84 47.58 -40.83 -11.92
C PRO A 84 46.35 -41.74 -12.11
N SER A 85 46.54 -42.91 -12.72
CA SER A 85 45.59 -44.02 -12.72
C SER A 85 46.32 -45.28 -12.25
N PHE A 86 45.77 -45.96 -11.25
CA PHE A 86 46.32 -47.24 -10.77
C PHE A 86 45.28 -48.36 -10.86
N SER A 87 45.79 -49.58 -11.04
CA SER A 87 45.02 -50.80 -10.89
C SER A 87 45.70 -51.68 -9.86
N LEU A 88 45.01 -51.97 -8.77
CA LEU A 88 45.49 -52.81 -7.68
C LEU A 88 44.73 -54.13 -7.69
N ARG A 89 45.46 -55.24 -7.71
CA ARG A 89 44.88 -56.59 -7.64
C ARG A 89 45.15 -57.19 -6.26
N VAL A 90 44.08 -57.47 -5.53
CA VAL A 90 44.13 -58.02 -4.18
C VAL A 90 43.55 -59.44 -4.21
N PRO A 91 44.38 -60.48 -4.05
CA PRO A 91 43.89 -61.83 -3.85
C PRO A 91 43.09 -61.95 -2.54
N LEU A 92 41.86 -62.46 -2.63
CA LEU A 92 40.98 -62.64 -1.47
C LEU A 92 41.06 -64.07 -0.91
N PRO A 93 40.89 -64.28 0.41
CA PRO A 93 40.73 -65.61 1.00
C PRO A 93 39.51 -66.33 0.42
N SER A 94 39.56 -67.67 0.35
CA SER A 94 38.44 -68.47 -0.17
C SER A 94 37.17 -68.41 0.69
N THR A 95 37.27 -67.90 1.91
CA THR A 95 36.16 -67.69 2.85
C THR A 95 35.39 -66.40 2.57
N VAL A 96 35.96 -65.45 1.82
CA VAL A 96 35.29 -64.21 1.40
C VAL A 96 34.46 -64.48 0.14
N LEU A 97 33.15 -64.33 0.28
CA LEU A 97 32.20 -64.42 -0.80
C LEU A 97 32.16 -63.13 -1.62
N GLU A 98 31.68 -63.22 -2.86
CA GLU A 98 31.53 -62.05 -3.75
C GLU A 98 30.47 -61.06 -3.23
N THR A 99 29.64 -61.48 -2.27
CA THR A 99 28.62 -60.67 -1.61
C THR A 99 29.08 -60.10 -0.27
N ASP A 100 30.27 -60.47 0.21
CA ASP A 100 30.74 -60.01 1.50
C ASP A 100 31.21 -58.55 1.39
N PRO A 101 30.90 -57.70 2.38
CA PRO A 101 31.34 -56.31 2.38
C PRO A 101 32.86 -56.22 2.59
N ILE A 102 33.52 -55.38 1.80
CA ILE A 102 34.97 -55.15 1.89
C ILE A 102 35.21 -53.68 2.18
N ARG A 103 35.74 -53.38 3.37
CA ARG A 103 36.03 -52.00 3.80
C ARG A 103 37.42 -51.56 3.37
N MET A 104 37.49 -50.39 2.80
CA MET A 104 38.73 -49.78 2.33
C MET A 104 38.93 -48.45 3.04
N PHE A 105 40.15 -48.23 3.54
CA PHE A 105 40.54 -46.99 4.18
C PHE A 105 41.66 -46.33 3.39
N VAL A 106 41.47 -45.08 3.02
CA VAL A 106 42.54 -44.22 2.53
C VAL A 106 43.03 -43.41 3.69
N HIS A 107 44.28 -43.60 4.09
CA HIS A 107 44.98 -42.83 5.11
C HIS A 107 45.80 -41.70 4.45
N ARG A 108 45.77 -40.49 5.00
CA ARG A 108 46.65 -39.38 4.61
C ARG A 108 47.49 -39.00 5.83
N ASN A 109 48.81 -38.96 5.70
CA ASN A 109 49.74 -38.65 6.80
C ASN A 109 49.54 -39.52 8.07
N GLY A 110 49.12 -40.78 7.89
CA GLY A 110 48.88 -41.72 8.99
C GLY A 110 47.52 -41.58 9.69
N VAL A 111 46.61 -40.76 9.16
CA VAL A 111 45.24 -40.59 9.65
C VAL A 111 44.26 -41.05 8.59
N ALA A 112 43.19 -41.78 8.95
CA ALA A 112 42.14 -42.13 8.01
C ALA A 112 41.47 -40.87 7.41
N SER A 113 41.51 -40.78 6.08
CA SER A 113 41.05 -39.65 5.27
C SER A 113 39.73 -39.95 4.57
N THR A 114 39.50 -41.19 4.13
CA THR A 114 38.29 -41.60 3.40
C THR A 114 38.05 -43.09 3.61
N GLN A 115 36.78 -43.49 3.72
CA GLN A 115 36.36 -44.89 3.79
C GLN A 115 35.41 -45.19 2.62
N SER A 116 35.50 -46.40 2.07
CA SER A 116 34.56 -46.93 1.07
C SER A 116 34.37 -48.44 1.26
N THR A 117 33.14 -48.92 1.11
CA THR A 117 32.75 -50.30 1.38
C THR A 117 32.16 -50.95 0.13
N ILE A 118 32.93 -51.84 -0.49
CA ILE A 118 32.48 -52.61 -1.66
C ILE A 118 31.43 -53.62 -1.21
N ASN A 119 30.31 -53.72 -1.93
CA ASN A 119 29.16 -54.53 -1.56
C ASN A 119 28.60 -54.17 -0.16
N GLY A 120 28.82 -52.92 0.28
CA GLY A 120 28.23 -52.36 1.49
C GLY A 120 26.74 -52.08 1.34
N SER A 121 26.17 -51.51 2.39
CA SER A 121 24.82 -50.97 2.36
C SER A 121 24.81 -49.64 1.60
N PRO A 122 23.78 -49.33 0.78
CA PRO A 122 23.68 -48.01 0.18
C PRO A 122 23.49 -46.93 1.27
N PRO A 123 23.84 -45.67 0.97
CA PRO A 123 23.66 -44.59 1.91
C PRO A 123 22.17 -44.31 2.16
N ILE A 124 21.87 -43.63 3.25
CA ILE A 124 20.52 -43.19 3.63
C ILE A 124 20.47 -41.67 3.49
N ALA A 125 19.78 -41.20 2.46
CA ALA A 125 19.46 -39.79 2.29
C ALA A 125 18.38 -39.36 3.30
N GLN A 126 18.57 -38.23 3.94
CA GLN A 126 17.56 -37.56 4.77
C GLN A 126 17.58 -36.08 4.41
N ALA A 127 16.66 -35.64 3.57
CA ALA A 127 16.59 -34.25 3.10
C ALA A 127 16.03 -33.30 4.18
N GLY A 128 15.45 -33.87 5.25
CA GLY A 128 14.78 -33.13 6.32
C GLY A 128 13.25 -33.16 6.17
N PRO A 129 12.52 -32.62 7.14
CA PRO A 129 11.05 -32.54 7.08
C PRO A 129 10.58 -31.52 6.04
N ASP A 130 9.33 -31.67 5.58
CA ASP A 130 8.63 -30.65 4.79
C ASP A 130 8.56 -29.32 5.57
N ILE A 131 8.72 -28.20 4.84
CA ILE A 131 8.73 -26.85 5.40
C ILE A 131 7.47 -26.12 4.94
N ALA A 132 6.65 -25.65 5.87
CA ALA A 132 5.53 -24.75 5.58
C ALA A 132 5.63 -23.53 6.50
N VAL A 133 5.88 -22.35 5.93
CA VAL A 133 6.06 -21.12 6.71
C VAL A 133 5.36 -19.93 6.07
N GLU A 134 4.97 -18.99 6.92
CA GLU A 134 4.46 -17.69 6.51
C GLU A 134 5.59 -16.86 5.91
N CYS A 135 5.26 -16.07 4.90
CA CYS A 135 6.19 -15.15 4.29
C CYS A 135 6.68 -14.08 5.28
N THR A 136 7.93 -13.65 5.15
CA THR A 136 8.54 -12.61 6.01
C THR A 136 8.86 -11.31 5.25
N GLY A 137 8.41 -11.22 4.01
CA GLY A 137 8.76 -10.18 3.05
C GLY A 137 8.53 -10.69 1.61
N LEU A 138 8.96 -9.92 0.61
CA LEU A 138 8.90 -10.33 -0.80
C LEU A 138 9.56 -11.69 -1.06
N THR A 139 10.61 -12.01 -0.30
CA THR A 139 11.22 -13.33 -0.26
C THR A 139 11.38 -13.78 1.19
N THR A 140 11.29 -15.09 1.41
CA THR A 140 11.40 -15.73 2.72
C THR A 140 12.62 -16.64 2.74
N ARG A 141 13.45 -16.47 3.76
CA ARG A 141 14.66 -17.28 3.93
C ARG A 141 14.30 -18.65 4.48
N VAL A 142 14.74 -19.69 3.79
CA VAL A 142 14.59 -21.09 4.17
C VAL A 142 15.95 -21.78 4.14
N THR A 143 16.20 -22.66 5.10
CA THR A 143 17.37 -23.52 5.13
C THR A 143 16.93 -24.96 4.95
N LEU A 144 17.45 -25.63 3.92
CA LEU A 144 17.34 -27.07 3.74
C LEU A 144 18.55 -27.73 4.40
N ASP A 145 18.34 -28.85 5.07
CA ASP A 145 19.36 -29.50 5.87
C ASP A 145 19.31 -31.02 5.68
N ALA A 146 20.30 -31.53 4.96
CA ALA A 146 20.50 -32.96 4.72
C ALA A 146 21.55 -33.60 5.65
N THR A 147 22.02 -32.89 6.69
CA THR A 147 23.07 -33.38 7.60
C THR A 147 22.69 -34.64 8.38
N GLY A 148 21.40 -34.99 8.44
CA GLY A 148 20.91 -36.27 8.97
C GLY A 148 21.23 -37.50 8.09
N SER A 149 21.67 -37.29 6.86
CA SER A 149 22.05 -38.38 5.96
C SER A 149 23.25 -39.15 6.50
N SER A 150 23.26 -40.47 6.32
CA SER A 150 24.30 -41.33 6.89
C SER A 150 24.56 -42.55 6.03
N ASP A 151 25.78 -43.07 6.14
CA ASP A 151 26.16 -44.35 5.56
C ASP A 151 26.23 -45.41 6.68
N PRO A 152 25.52 -46.56 6.57
CA PRO A 152 25.55 -47.61 7.59
C PRO A 152 26.93 -48.23 7.82
N ASP A 153 27.82 -48.19 6.81
CA ASP A 153 29.15 -48.74 6.88
C ASP A 153 30.20 -47.72 7.39
N GLY A 154 29.84 -46.44 7.41
CA GLY A 154 30.66 -45.32 7.89
C GLY A 154 31.43 -44.60 6.76
N ASP A 155 31.02 -44.82 5.51
CA ASP A 155 31.63 -44.18 4.34
C ASP A 155 31.30 -42.67 4.29
N SER A 156 32.17 -41.90 3.63
CA SER A 156 31.98 -40.45 3.50
C SER A 156 30.97 -40.11 2.41
N LEU A 157 30.01 -39.23 2.70
CA LEU A 157 28.97 -38.83 1.76
C LEU A 157 29.31 -37.52 1.01
N ASN A 158 29.08 -37.52 -0.30
CA ASN A 158 28.95 -36.32 -1.11
C ASN A 158 27.47 -35.93 -1.19
N PHE A 159 27.16 -34.63 -1.11
CA PHE A 159 25.80 -34.11 -1.14
C PHE A 159 25.55 -33.34 -2.43
N GLU A 160 24.34 -33.44 -2.98
CA GLU A 160 23.88 -32.60 -4.08
C GLU A 160 22.39 -32.29 -3.93
N TRP A 161 22.00 -31.03 -4.15
CA TRP A 161 20.61 -30.60 -4.16
C TRP A 161 20.09 -30.36 -5.57
N GLU A 162 18.92 -30.91 -5.90
CA GLU A 162 18.16 -30.59 -7.10
C GLU A 162 16.81 -29.94 -6.76
N PRO A 163 16.35 -28.94 -7.54
CA PRO A 163 17.09 -28.22 -8.59
C PRO A 163 18.18 -27.30 -8.01
N GLY A 164 19.24 -27.04 -8.78
CA GLY A 164 20.28 -26.06 -8.44
C GLY A 164 21.71 -26.60 -8.41
N GLY A 165 21.89 -27.92 -8.26
CA GLY A 165 23.19 -28.60 -8.28
C GLY A 165 24.13 -28.18 -7.14
N ALA A 166 23.56 -27.75 -6.00
CA ALA A 166 24.37 -27.26 -4.88
C ALA A 166 25.02 -28.42 -4.13
N ILE A 167 26.35 -28.44 -4.05
CA ILE A 167 27.14 -29.51 -3.43
C ILE A 167 27.43 -29.18 -1.96
N THR A 168 26.42 -29.26 -1.11
CA THR A 168 26.49 -28.89 0.32
C THR A 168 25.41 -29.63 1.10
N PRO A 169 25.66 -30.06 2.35
CA PRO A 169 24.63 -30.68 3.19
C PRO A 169 23.55 -29.68 3.62
N GLU A 170 23.88 -28.39 3.74
CA GLU A 170 22.92 -27.32 4.06
C GLU A 170 22.80 -26.32 2.91
N LEU A 171 21.57 -25.94 2.53
CA LEU A 171 21.29 -25.01 1.45
C LEU A 171 20.36 -23.88 1.92
N ASN A 172 20.84 -22.63 1.84
CA ASN A 172 20.03 -21.45 2.15
C ASN A 172 19.41 -20.86 0.88
N LEU A 173 18.11 -20.62 0.92
CA LEU A 173 17.29 -20.14 -0.19
C LEU A 173 16.50 -18.91 0.25
N ASP A 174 16.33 -17.93 -0.64
CA ASP A 174 15.36 -16.85 -0.48
C ASP A 174 14.24 -17.09 -1.51
N LEU A 175 13.07 -17.53 -1.06
CA LEU A 175 11.97 -18.01 -1.90
C LEU A 175 10.78 -17.04 -1.89
N PHE A 176 10.09 -16.90 -3.02
CA PHE A 176 8.82 -16.18 -3.07
C PHE A 176 7.69 -17.05 -2.50
N VAL A 177 6.50 -16.47 -2.29
CA VAL A 177 5.27 -17.23 -2.00
C VAL A 177 5.07 -18.28 -3.10
N GLY A 178 4.86 -19.53 -2.70
CA GLY A 178 4.77 -20.64 -3.64
C GLY A 178 5.08 -22.01 -3.03
N GLU A 179 5.01 -23.01 -3.89
CA GLU A 179 5.33 -24.41 -3.58
C GLU A 179 6.57 -24.81 -4.37
N TYR A 180 7.53 -25.42 -3.67
CA TYR A 180 8.79 -25.90 -4.22
C TYR A 180 9.03 -27.34 -3.78
N THR A 181 9.76 -28.09 -4.59
CA THR A 181 10.20 -29.44 -4.25
C THR A 181 11.69 -29.53 -4.48
N TYR A 182 12.40 -30.02 -3.47
CA TYR A 182 13.84 -30.22 -3.51
C TYR A 182 14.17 -31.68 -3.23
N THR A 183 15.21 -32.18 -3.90
CA THR A 183 15.74 -33.53 -3.73
C THR A 183 17.18 -33.41 -3.22
N ALA A 184 17.47 -34.01 -2.07
CA ALA A 184 18.85 -34.23 -1.62
C ALA A 184 19.31 -35.59 -2.15
N SER A 185 20.40 -35.61 -2.90
CA SER A 185 21.11 -36.82 -3.30
C SER A 185 22.39 -36.95 -2.47
N VAL A 186 22.64 -38.13 -1.93
CA VAL A 186 23.91 -38.49 -1.28
C VAL A 186 24.57 -39.65 -2.00
N ASP A 187 25.89 -39.56 -2.16
CA ASP A 187 26.71 -40.52 -2.90
C ASP A 187 27.96 -40.88 -2.07
N ASP A 188 28.20 -42.17 -1.85
CA ASP A 188 29.34 -42.71 -1.09
C ASP A 188 30.54 -43.09 -2.00
N GLY A 189 30.47 -42.76 -3.30
CA GLY A 189 31.43 -43.12 -4.35
C GLY A 189 31.10 -44.43 -5.08
N LEU A 190 30.13 -45.21 -4.61
CA LEU A 190 29.73 -46.52 -5.15
C LEU A 190 28.23 -46.64 -5.41
N ALA A 191 27.43 -46.07 -4.54
CA ALA A 191 25.98 -46.04 -4.56
C ALA A 191 25.48 -44.64 -4.19
N SER A 192 24.26 -44.34 -4.66
CA SER A 192 23.58 -43.08 -4.39
C SER A 192 22.19 -43.34 -3.82
N ALA A 193 21.76 -42.50 -2.90
CA ALA A 193 20.39 -42.45 -2.40
C ALA A 193 19.87 -41.02 -2.46
N SER A 194 18.55 -40.87 -2.57
CA SER A 194 17.92 -39.56 -2.61
C SER A 194 16.69 -39.50 -1.72
N ASP A 195 16.43 -38.33 -1.15
CA ASP A 195 15.23 -38.02 -0.39
C ASP A 195 14.68 -36.66 -0.82
N THR A 196 13.36 -36.51 -0.76
CA THR A 196 12.65 -35.33 -1.29
C THR A 196 11.86 -34.64 -0.20
N LEU A 197 11.91 -33.31 -0.17
CA LEU A 197 11.09 -32.48 0.70
C LEU A 197 10.33 -31.43 -0.12
N SER A 198 9.19 -31.00 0.41
CA SER A 198 8.42 -29.87 -0.07
C SER A 198 8.66 -28.63 0.78
N VAL A 199 8.75 -27.47 0.12
CA VAL A 199 8.80 -26.16 0.76
C VAL A 199 7.61 -25.33 0.28
N ARG A 200 6.78 -24.93 1.23
CA ARG A 200 5.58 -24.13 1.02
C ARG A 200 5.73 -22.79 1.73
N ILE A 201 5.89 -21.72 0.96
CA ILE A 201 5.79 -20.35 1.46
C ILE A 201 4.38 -19.87 1.22
N VAL A 202 3.67 -19.52 2.29
CA VAL A 202 2.30 -18.98 2.21
C VAL A 202 2.23 -17.55 2.65
N ASP A 203 1.20 -16.90 2.16
CA ASP A 203 0.77 -15.58 2.58
C ASP A 203 -0.70 -15.69 3.02
N THR A 204 -0.91 -15.58 4.33
CA THR A 204 -2.21 -15.71 4.98
C THR A 204 -2.65 -14.41 5.65
N VAL A 205 -1.85 -13.35 5.51
CA VAL A 205 -2.05 -12.07 6.18
C VAL A 205 -2.60 -11.08 5.16
N ALA A 206 -3.78 -10.50 5.46
CA ALA A 206 -4.34 -9.48 4.59
C ALA A 206 -3.54 -8.17 4.65
N PRO A 207 -3.53 -7.39 3.55
CA PRO A 207 -2.91 -6.05 3.53
C PRO A 207 -3.47 -5.14 4.63
N THR A 208 -2.67 -4.20 5.12
CA THR A 208 -3.15 -3.15 6.02
C THR A 208 -3.60 -1.93 5.21
N LEU A 209 -4.71 -1.32 5.62
CA LEU A 209 -5.25 -0.08 5.07
C LEU A 209 -5.41 0.97 6.16
N GLU A 210 -4.79 2.13 5.96
CA GLU A 210 -4.99 3.31 6.81
C GLU A 210 -5.75 4.40 6.03
N VAL A 211 -6.93 4.76 6.52
CA VAL A 211 -7.77 5.78 5.88
C VAL A 211 -7.18 7.17 6.13
N VAL A 212 -7.04 7.95 5.06
CA VAL A 212 -6.70 9.38 5.14
C VAL A 212 -8.00 10.17 5.20
N ASP A 213 -8.15 11.04 6.20
CA ASP A 213 -9.38 11.85 6.31
C ASP A 213 -9.55 12.78 5.10
N ALA A 214 -10.77 12.79 4.54
CA ALA A 214 -11.10 13.68 3.44
C ALA A 214 -11.31 15.11 3.96
N PRO A 215 -10.71 16.14 3.32
CA PRO A 215 -10.97 17.53 3.72
C PRO A 215 -12.44 17.91 3.47
N PRO A 216 -12.95 18.98 4.08
CA PRO A 216 -14.27 19.48 3.76
C PRO A 216 -14.31 20.03 2.32
N TYR A 217 -15.19 19.48 1.48
CA TYR A 217 -15.41 19.98 0.11
C TYR A 217 -16.60 20.92 0.06
N VAL A 218 -16.48 21.96 -0.76
CA VAL A 218 -17.53 22.95 -0.99
C VAL A 218 -17.78 23.05 -2.48
N ILE A 219 -18.99 22.73 -2.89
CA ILE A 219 -19.42 22.63 -4.28
C ILE A 219 -20.77 23.30 -4.48
N CYS A 220 -21.12 23.55 -5.73
CA CYS A 220 -22.41 24.18 -6.08
C CYS A 220 -23.45 23.17 -6.56
N GLU A 221 -22.97 22.07 -7.13
CA GLU A 221 -23.72 21.05 -7.85
C GLU A 221 -22.85 19.79 -7.91
N THR A 222 -23.29 18.75 -8.61
CA THR A 222 -22.46 17.57 -8.92
C THR A 222 -21.13 18.00 -9.54
N ALA A 223 -20.04 17.58 -8.90
CA ALA A 223 -18.69 17.97 -9.28
C ALA A 223 -17.75 16.76 -9.25
N GLU A 224 -16.70 16.82 -10.06
CA GLU A 224 -15.58 15.90 -9.98
C GLU A 224 -14.71 16.24 -8.77
N ILE A 225 -14.42 15.24 -7.94
CA ILE A 225 -13.66 15.42 -6.70
C ILE A 225 -12.48 14.45 -6.65
N GLU A 226 -11.32 15.00 -6.32
CA GLU A 226 -10.14 14.24 -5.91
C GLU A 226 -10.32 13.76 -4.47
N ILE A 227 -10.34 12.44 -4.28
CA ILE A 227 -10.53 11.74 -3.02
C ILE A 227 -9.15 11.27 -2.50
N PRO A 228 -8.77 11.61 -1.26
CA PRO A 228 -7.53 11.11 -0.67
C PRO A 228 -7.53 9.58 -0.61
N LEU A 229 -6.51 8.97 -1.20
CA LEU A 229 -6.32 7.52 -1.19
C LEU A 229 -5.82 7.04 0.18
N PRO A 230 -6.27 5.87 0.67
CA PRO A 230 -5.72 5.26 1.87
C PRO A 230 -4.25 4.88 1.66
N GLN A 231 -3.49 4.83 2.76
CA GLN A 231 -2.16 4.23 2.76
C GLN A 231 -2.29 2.71 2.83
N ILE A 232 -1.42 2.00 2.11
CA ILE A 232 -1.49 0.55 1.94
C ILE A 232 -0.12 -0.03 2.22
N GLU A 233 -0.06 -1.04 3.06
CA GLU A 233 1.14 -1.82 3.28
C GLU A 233 0.82 -3.31 3.19
N ASP A 234 1.73 -4.05 2.55
CA ASP A 234 1.76 -5.50 2.54
C ASP A 234 3.22 -5.94 2.47
N LEU A 235 3.56 -6.98 3.23
CA LEU A 235 4.94 -7.45 3.35
C LEU A 235 5.32 -8.39 2.21
N CYS A 236 4.37 -9.19 1.75
CA CYS A 236 4.65 -10.41 1.01
C CYS A 236 4.38 -10.25 -0.48
N SER A 237 3.45 -9.40 -0.87
CA SER A 237 3.11 -9.25 -2.27
C SER A 237 2.57 -7.87 -2.66
N PRO A 238 2.55 -7.55 -3.97
CA PRO A 238 1.88 -6.37 -4.47
C PRO A 238 0.37 -6.41 -4.20
N VAL A 239 -0.21 -5.23 -3.93
CA VAL A 239 -1.64 -5.07 -3.61
C VAL A 239 -2.38 -4.35 -4.74
N VAL A 240 -3.59 -4.80 -5.03
CA VAL A 240 -4.54 -4.09 -5.90
C VAL A 240 -5.52 -3.32 -5.03
N LEU A 241 -5.52 -1.99 -5.15
CA LEU A 241 -6.49 -1.11 -4.50
C LEU A 241 -7.65 -0.81 -5.45
N THR A 242 -8.87 -1.01 -4.97
CA THR A 242 -10.10 -0.54 -5.61
C THR A 242 -10.92 0.29 -4.64
N GLY A 243 -11.69 1.24 -5.16
CA GLY A 243 -12.56 2.10 -4.36
C GLY A 243 -13.88 2.35 -5.07
N ALA A 244 -14.97 2.36 -4.31
CA ALA A 244 -16.29 2.71 -4.82
C ALA A 244 -17.10 3.45 -3.76
N VAL A 245 -17.86 4.46 -4.18
CA VAL A 245 -18.90 5.06 -3.34
C VAL A 245 -20.05 4.07 -3.25
N VAL A 246 -20.32 3.58 -2.04
CA VAL A 246 -21.32 2.53 -1.78
C VAL A 246 -22.57 3.08 -1.09
N GLN A 247 -22.48 4.25 -0.48
CA GLN A 247 -23.61 4.94 0.15
C GLN A 247 -23.55 6.44 -0.11
N SER A 248 -24.71 7.06 -0.28
CA SER A 248 -24.86 8.50 -0.44
C SER A 248 -26.15 9.00 0.19
N THR A 249 -26.09 10.17 0.82
CA THR A 249 -27.31 10.89 1.24
C THR A 249 -28.02 11.55 0.06
N ASN A 250 -27.46 11.53 -1.16
CA ASN A 250 -28.10 12.03 -2.38
C ASN A 250 -28.61 10.86 -3.23
N SER A 251 -29.93 10.77 -3.40
CA SER A 251 -30.59 9.64 -4.07
C SER A 251 -30.53 9.72 -5.59
N THR A 252 -30.21 10.90 -6.13
CA THR A 252 -30.01 11.03 -7.58
C THR A 252 -28.70 10.39 -8.04
N LEU A 253 -27.80 10.06 -7.11
CA LEU A 253 -26.56 9.35 -7.41
C LEU A 253 -26.84 7.85 -7.57
N ALA A 254 -26.58 7.32 -8.77
CA ALA A 254 -26.62 5.88 -9.01
C ALA A 254 -25.42 5.22 -8.33
N LEU A 255 -25.66 4.27 -7.43
CA LEU A 255 -24.62 3.55 -6.70
C LEU A 255 -24.49 2.11 -7.22
N PRO A 256 -23.28 1.50 -7.14
CA PRO A 256 -22.03 2.11 -6.70
C PRO A 256 -21.45 3.08 -7.74
N VAL A 257 -20.63 4.05 -7.29
CA VAL A 257 -19.82 4.91 -8.18
C VAL A 257 -18.36 4.55 -8.02
N ASP A 258 -17.73 4.08 -9.09
CA ASP A 258 -16.30 3.73 -9.08
C ASP A 258 -15.43 4.98 -8.83
N VAL A 259 -14.41 4.81 -7.98
CA VAL A 259 -13.37 5.82 -7.77
C VAL A 259 -12.20 5.50 -8.68
N SER A 260 -12.14 6.16 -9.84
CA SER A 260 -11.07 5.94 -10.82
C SER A 260 -9.88 6.85 -10.53
N SER A 261 -8.70 6.28 -10.26
CA SER A 261 -7.48 7.06 -9.99
C SER A 261 -7.63 8.12 -8.89
N GLY A 262 -8.41 7.81 -7.85
CA GLY A 262 -8.70 8.75 -6.77
C GLY A 262 -9.70 9.85 -7.12
N VAL A 263 -10.47 9.70 -8.20
CA VAL A 263 -11.44 10.71 -8.65
C VAL A 263 -12.84 10.10 -8.77
N ALA A 264 -13.86 10.83 -8.31
CA ALA A 264 -15.27 10.49 -8.51
C ALA A 264 -16.13 11.74 -8.74
N THR A 265 -17.21 11.60 -9.52
CA THR A 265 -18.19 12.67 -9.73
C THR A 265 -19.33 12.56 -8.73
N LEU A 266 -19.39 13.49 -7.77
CA LEU A 266 -20.27 13.40 -6.61
C LEU A 266 -21.09 14.69 -6.42
N PRO A 267 -22.40 14.57 -6.10
CA PRO A 267 -23.23 15.69 -5.71
C PRO A 267 -23.02 16.10 -4.25
N VAL A 268 -23.62 17.23 -3.87
CA VAL A 268 -23.73 17.62 -2.46
C VAL A 268 -24.37 16.49 -1.64
N GLY A 269 -23.85 16.30 -0.44
CA GLY A 269 -24.26 15.23 0.47
C GLY A 269 -23.08 14.59 1.18
N THR A 270 -23.40 13.59 1.98
CA THR A 270 -22.43 12.73 2.66
C THR A 270 -22.38 11.41 1.91
N HIS A 271 -21.16 10.92 1.69
CA HIS A 271 -20.88 9.71 0.94
C HIS A 271 -19.96 8.80 1.74
N THR A 272 -20.15 7.50 1.58
CA THR A 272 -19.27 6.47 2.14
C THR A 272 -18.58 5.76 1.00
N ILE A 273 -17.25 5.87 0.99
CA ILE A 273 -16.38 5.17 0.06
C ILE A 273 -15.94 3.88 0.74
N GLU A 274 -16.11 2.76 0.05
CA GLU A 274 -15.52 1.48 0.44
C GLU A 274 -14.22 1.29 -0.36
N TRP A 275 -13.11 1.15 0.37
CA TRP A 275 -11.81 0.82 -0.16
C TRP A 275 -11.53 -0.66 0.07
N ARG A 276 -11.04 -1.33 -0.95
CA ARG A 276 -10.75 -2.77 -0.96
C ARG A 276 -9.34 -2.99 -1.47
N ALA A 277 -8.49 -3.53 -0.61
CA ALA A 277 -7.13 -3.95 -0.92
C ALA A 277 -7.09 -5.47 -0.95
N GLN A 278 -6.68 -6.03 -2.08
CA GLN A 278 -6.47 -7.45 -2.25
C GLN A 278 -5.03 -7.73 -2.68
N ASP A 279 -4.37 -8.66 -2.00
CA ASP A 279 -3.03 -9.11 -2.35
C ASP A 279 -3.05 -10.17 -3.47
N SER A 280 -1.86 -10.68 -3.85
CA SER A 280 -1.75 -11.70 -4.89
C SER A 280 -2.22 -13.10 -4.46
N SER A 281 -2.33 -13.33 -3.16
CA SER A 281 -2.73 -14.58 -2.51
C SER A 281 -4.24 -14.67 -2.30
N GLY A 282 -4.95 -13.55 -2.52
CA GLY A 282 -6.39 -13.40 -2.40
C GLY A 282 -6.84 -12.91 -1.03
N ASN A 283 -5.94 -12.61 -0.09
CA ASN A 283 -6.31 -12.02 1.19
C ASN A 283 -6.75 -10.57 0.96
N GLU A 284 -7.72 -10.13 1.76
CA GLU A 284 -8.44 -8.90 1.48
C GLU A 284 -8.74 -8.12 2.76
N THR A 285 -8.54 -6.81 2.68
CA THR A 285 -8.95 -5.84 3.69
C THR A 285 -9.90 -4.82 3.07
N VAL A 286 -11.00 -4.56 3.77
CA VAL A 286 -12.02 -3.59 3.38
C VAL A 286 -12.17 -2.54 4.48
N VAL A 287 -12.11 -1.27 4.11
CA VAL A 287 -12.30 -0.13 5.03
C VAL A 287 -13.27 0.89 4.43
N SER A 288 -13.95 1.63 5.30
CA SER A 288 -14.85 2.71 4.88
C SER A 288 -14.26 4.07 5.20
N GLN A 289 -14.33 4.99 4.23
CA GLN A 289 -13.98 6.40 4.38
C GLN A 289 -15.25 7.24 4.22
N ALA A 290 -15.55 8.08 5.21
CA ALA A 290 -16.65 9.03 5.12
C ALA A 290 -16.17 10.34 4.47
N MET A 291 -17.02 10.93 3.64
CA MET A 291 -16.72 12.18 2.95
C MET A 291 -17.98 13.04 2.88
N THR A 292 -17.85 14.35 3.13
CA THR A 292 -18.99 15.27 3.05
C THR A 292 -18.68 16.42 2.09
N LEU A 293 -19.58 16.63 1.12
CA LEU A 293 -19.52 17.73 0.16
C LEU A 293 -20.67 18.68 0.45
N SER A 294 -20.31 19.89 0.89
CA SER A 294 -21.27 20.92 1.23
C SER A 294 -21.62 21.84 0.10
N SER A 295 -22.84 22.39 0.16
CA SER A 295 -23.18 23.51 -0.70
C SER A 295 -22.38 24.75 -0.32
N ALA A 296 -21.89 25.46 -1.33
CA ALA A 296 -21.34 26.81 -1.21
C ALA A 296 -22.40 27.87 -0.80
N LEU A 297 -23.69 27.51 -0.84
CA LEU A 297 -24.80 28.33 -0.39
C LEU A 297 -25.41 27.70 0.87
N HIS A 298 -25.07 28.26 2.03
CA HIS A 298 -25.40 27.67 3.32
C HIS A 298 -26.02 28.70 4.28
N ALA A 299 -26.98 28.26 5.08
CA ALA A 299 -27.49 29.02 6.21
C ALA A 299 -27.36 28.24 7.53
N THR A 300 -26.83 28.84 8.58
CA THR A 300 -26.74 28.18 9.90
C THR A 300 -28.08 28.18 10.65
N SER A 301 -29.10 28.90 10.15
CA SER A 301 -30.44 28.93 10.75
C SER A 301 -31.59 28.94 9.74
N HIS A 302 -31.63 29.88 8.79
CA HIS A 302 -32.75 30.01 7.84
C HIS A 302 -32.24 30.33 6.44
N PHE A 303 -32.70 29.60 5.43
CA PHE A 303 -32.46 29.94 4.02
C PHE A 303 -33.80 30.21 3.34
N ASP A 304 -34.04 31.49 3.01
CA ASP A 304 -35.21 31.92 2.26
C ASP A 304 -34.83 32.33 0.84
N LEU A 305 -35.26 31.52 -0.13
CA LEU A 305 -35.28 31.89 -1.53
C LEU A 305 -36.64 32.52 -1.84
N ARG A 306 -36.76 33.84 -2.02
CA ARG A 306 -38.07 34.48 -2.23
C ARG A 306 -38.66 34.23 -3.62
N ASP A 307 -39.89 34.68 -3.82
CA ASP A 307 -40.68 34.41 -5.04
C ASP A 307 -39.91 34.72 -6.33
N ARG A 308 -39.95 33.78 -7.29
CA ARG A 308 -39.26 33.83 -8.58
C ARG A 308 -37.73 33.93 -8.52
N ALA A 309 -37.10 33.87 -7.34
CA ALA A 309 -35.65 33.84 -7.24
C ALA A 309 -35.09 32.48 -7.71
N GLN A 310 -33.83 32.45 -8.13
CA GLN A 310 -33.19 31.25 -8.66
C GLN A 310 -31.82 31.00 -8.01
N LEU A 311 -31.54 29.74 -7.66
CA LEU A 311 -30.20 29.27 -7.32
C LEU A 311 -29.60 28.58 -8.53
N LEU A 312 -28.54 29.17 -9.10
CA LEU A 312 -27.93 28.74 -10.36
C LEU A 312 -26.46 28.35 -10.15
N SER A 313 -25.97 27.45 -10.98
CA SER A 313 -24.57 27.01 -11.06
C SER A 313 -24.08 27.14 -12.52
N ARG A 314 -22.88 26.65 -12.85
CA ARG A 314 -22.43 26.60 -14.25
C ARG A 314 -23.17 25.51 -15.05
N GLY A 315 -23.49 24.38 -14.41
CA GLY A 315 -24.17 23.24 -15.02
C GLY A 315 -25.70 23.26 -14.94
N GLY A 316 -26.31 24.18 -14.20
CA GLY A 316 -27.76 24.28 -14.08
C GLY A 316 -28.20 24.99 -12.80
N PHE A 317 -28.82 24.22 -11.89
CA PHE A 317 -29.31 24.74 -10.62
C PHE A 317 -28.37 24.35 -9.48
N ALA A 318 -28.06 25.33 -8.63
CA ALA A 318 -27.19 25.12 -7.48
C ALA A 318 -27.97 24.55 -6.29
N ALA A 319 -27.30 23.67 -5.54
CA ALA A 319 -27.82 23.18 -4.29
C ALA A 319 -27.76 24.25 -3.18
N GLY A 320 -28.60 24.12 -2.16
CA GLY A 320 -28.56 24.98 -0.98
C GLY A 320 -28.83 24.17 0.28
N THR A 321 -28.22 24.56 1.39
CA THR A 321 -28.40 23.86 2.67
C THR A 321 -28.72 24.83 3.81
N SER A 322 -29.50 24.37 4.78
CA SER A 322 -29.78 25.10 6.01
C SER A 322 -29.69 24.22 7.25
N ALA A 323 -29.00 24.68 8.31
CA ALA A 323 -29.00 24.02 9.62
C ALA A 323 -30.24 24.37 10.47
N GLY A 324 -31.24 25.04 9.90
CA GLY A 324 -32.59 25.12 10.45
C GLY A 324 -33.64 24.90 9.36
N THR A 325 -34.30 25.95 8.87
CA THR A 325 -35.36 25.84 7.85
C THR A 325 -34.94 26.34 6.48
N PHE A 326 -35.54 25.78 5.43
CA PHE A 326 -35.35 26.22 4.04
C PHE A 326 -36.71 26.50 3.39
N GLU A 327 -36.98 27.76 3.02
CA GLU A 327 -38.17 28.16 2.25
C GLU A 327 -37.82 28.44 0.79
N VAL A 328 -38.52 27.77 -0.13
CA VAL A 328 -38.44 28.01 -1.58
C VAL A 328 -39.69 28.76 -2.05
N GLY A 329 -39.45 29.97 -2.55
CA GLY A 329 -40.40 30.98 -3.00
C GLY A 329 -41.40 30.51 -4.05
N ALA A 330 -42.52 31.22 -4.22
CA ALA A 330 -43.47 30.89 -5.28
C ALA A 330 -42.79 31.09 -6.65
N GLN A 331 -42.88 30.08 -7.53
CA GLN A 331 -42.16 30.05 -8.82
C GLN A 331 -40.63 30.17 -8.72
N ALA A 332 -40.04 30.02 -7.52
CA ALA A 332 -38.60 29.99 -7.36
C ALA A 332 -38.03 28.63 -7.81
N LYS A 333 -36.74 28.61 -8.19
CA LYS A 333 -36.06 27.42 -8.69
C LYS A 333 -34.71 27.20 -8.03
N THR A 334 -34.37 25.96 -7.73
CA THR A 334 -33.12 25.59 -7.05
C THR A 334 -32.71 24.17 -7.43
N GLY A 335 -31.46 23.79 -7.15
CA GLY A 335 -30.99 22.41 -7.16
C GLY A 335 -31.43 21.69 -5.89
N THR A 336 -30.76 20.60 -5.53
CA THR A 336 -31.01 19.87 -4.27
C THR A 336 -31.05 20.82 -3.06
N VAL A 337 -32.07 20.67 -2.21
CA VAL A 337 -32.21 21.42 -0.97
C VAL A 337 -32.14 20.50 0.24
N SER A 338 -31.45 20.94 1.29
CA SER A 338 -31.45 20.24 2.58
C SER A 338 -31.65 21.17 3.76
N ALA A 339 -32.45 20.75 4.75
CA ALA A 339 -32.72 21.51 5.96
C ALA A 339 -32.78 20.60 7.20
N SER A 340 -32.14 20.95 8.31
CA SER A 340 -32.13 20.11 9.53
C SER A 340 -33.51 20.07 10.19
N GLN A 341 -34.31 21.10 9.94
CA GLN A 341 -35.72 21.19 10.27
C GLN A 341 -36.52 21.11 8.98
N ARG A 342 -37.47 22.02 8.78
CA ARG A 342 -38.46 21.97 7.70
C ARG A 342 -37.92 22.51 6.37
N VAL A 343 -38.29 21.84 5.28
CA VAL A 343 -38.27 22.42 3.92
C VAL A 343 -39.70 22.82 3.52
N PHE A 344 -39.90 24.05 3.09
CA PHE A 344 -41.22 24.55 2.64
C PHE A 344 -41.15 25.02 1.19
N LEU A 345 -41.90 24.35 0.30
CA LEU A 345 -42.00 24.69 -1.12
C LEU A 345 -43.31 25.42 -1.38
N ARG A 346 -43.23 26.71 -1.76
CA ARG A 346 -44.40 27.52 -2.10
C ARG A 346 -44.95 27.16 -3.48
N SER A 347 -46.06 27.82 -3.85
CA SER A 347 -46.82 27.50 -5.06
C SER A 347 -45.95 27.57 -6.31
N ALA A 348 -45.96 26.51 -7.12
CA ALA A 348 -45.15 26.36 -8.33
C ALA A 348 -43.62 26.49 -8.15
N ALA A 349 -43.09 26.33 -6.93
CA ALA A 349 -41.65 26.18 -6.69
C ALA A 349 -41.10 24.90 -7.35
N VAL A 350 -39.85 24.91 -7.83
CA VAL A 350 -39.22 23.76 -8.47
C VAL A 350 -37.85 23.47 -7.86
N VAL A 351 -37.67 22.23 -7.38
CA VAL A 351 -36.40 21.68 -6.91
C VAL A 351 -35.88 20.69 -7.95
N HIS A 352 -34.76 21.01 -8.59
CA HIS A 352 -34.04 20.16 -9.54
C HIS A 352 -33.03 19.29 -8.79
N GLY A 353 -33.52 18.23 -8.16
CA GLY A 353 -32.76 17.35 -7.28
C GLY A 353 -33.61 16.87 -6.11
N ASP A 354 -32.96 16.52 -5.01
CA ASP A 354 -33.62 16.04 -3.81
C ASP A 354 -34.14 17.19 -2.93
N ALA A 355 -35.19 16.91 -2.15
CA ALA A 355 -35.60 17.75 -1.03
C ALA A 355 -35.49 16.95 0.27
N LEU A 356 -34.49 17.31 1.08
CA LEU A 356 -34.14 16.62 2.32
C LEU A 356 -34.52 17.49 3.52
N SER A 357 -35.23 16.93 4.49
CA SER A 357 -35.65 17.65 5.69
C SER A 357 -35.50 16.80 6.93
N GLY A 358 -35.03 17.35 8.05
CA GLY A 358 -34.95 16.56 9.29
C GLY A 358 -36.30 16.40 9.98
N THR A 359 -37.34 17.10 9.51
CA THR A 359 -38.70 16.99 10.03
C THR A 359 -39.72 16.64 8.93
N ASN A 360 -39.94 17.55 7.98
CA ASN A 360 -40.97 17.44 6.96
C ASN A 360 -40.69 18.36 5.75
N VAL A 361 -41.05 17.87 4.57
CA VAL A 361 -41.09 18.66 3.33
C VAL A 361 -42.54 18.99 3.00
N ASP A 362 -42.91 20.26 3.19
CA ASP A 362 -44.26 20.75 2.93
C ASP A 362 -44.34 21.39 1.54
N ARG A 363 -45.41 21.09 0.79
CA ARG A 363 -45.58 21.54 -0.60
C ARG A 363 -46.93 22.23 -0.82
N GLN A 364 -46.89 23.43 -1.38
CA GLN A 364 -48.08 24.10 -1.90
C GLN A 364 -48.43 23.64 -3.32
N HIS A 365 -49.57 24.12 -3.83
CA HIS A 365 -50.09 23.76 -5.15
C HIS A 365 -49.06 23.99 -6.27
N GLY A 366 -48.83 22.95 -7.07
CA GLY A 366 -47.94 23.00 -8.23
C GLY A 366 -46.43 22.93 -7.91
N ALA A 367 -46.02 22.82 -6.64
CA ALA A 367 -44.60 22.63 -6.31
C ALA A 367 -44.08 21.27 -6.79
N GLN A 368 -42.88 21.25 -7.35
CA GLN A 368 -42.26 20.07 -7.97
C GLN A 368 -40.87 19.79 -7.38
N VAL A 369 -40.54 18.51 -7.24
CA VAL A 369 -39.21 18.00 -6.88
C VAL A 369 -38.90 16.91 -7.89
N THR A 370 -37.77 16.99 -8.59
CA THR A 370 -37.42 16.01 -9.63
C THR A 370 -36.72 14.77 -9.08
N GLY A 371 -36.05 14.87 -7.93
CA GLY A 371 -35.48 13.76 -7.17
C GLY A 371 -36.39 13.32 -6.03
N ASP A 372 -35.80 12.72 -4.99
CA ASP A 372 -36.58 12.19 -3.86
C ASP A 372 -36.89 13.25 -2.81
N ILE A 373 -38.00 13.01 -2.11
CA ILE A 373 -38.36 13.70 -0.88
C ILE A 373 -38.09 12.75 0.28
N ARG A 374 -37.13 13.08 1.14
CA ARG A 374 -36.72 12.20 2.24
C ARG A 374 -36.57 12.96 3.56
N VAL A 375 -36.77 12.22 4.64
CA VAL A 375 -36.52 12.66 6.02
C VAL A 375 -35.43 11.76 6.60
N PRO A 376 -34.15 11.95 6.21
CA PRO A 376 -33.08 11.09 6.68
C PRO A 376 -32.81 11.33 8.17
N SER A 377 -32.24 10.33 8.84
CA SER A 377 -31.91 10.39 10.27
C SER A 377 -30.79 11.38 10.60
N ASP A 378 -29.98 11.73 9.60
CA ASP A 378 -28.95 12.77 9.67
C ASP A 378 -28.87 13.47 8.31
N ILE A 379 -28.70 14.79 8.31
CA ILE A 379 -28.58 15.60 7.10
C ILE A 379 -27.14 16.04 6.83
N GLY A 380 -26.20 15.81 7.76
CA GLY A 380 -24.78 16.05 7.53
C GLY A 380 -24.46 17.52 7.25
N TYR A 381 -23.83 18.21 8.19
CA TYR A 381 -23.37 19.59 8.02
C TYR A 381 -21.94 19.70 8.50
N PRO A 382 -20.96 20.02 7.65
CA PRO A 382 -19.63 20.34 8.12
C PRO A 382 -19.66 21.75 8.72
N GLU A 383 -19.67 21.80 10.06
CA GLU A 383 -19.61 23.04 10.83
C GLU A 383 -18.33 23.85 10.54
N GLU A 384 -17.27 23.16 10.13
CA GLU A 384 -15.92 23.72 9.97
C GLU A 384 -15.84 24.80 8.88
N PHE A 385 -16.54 24.61 7.75
CA PHE A 385 -16.52 25.57 6.64
C PHE A 385 -17.27 26.88 6.98
N ALA A 386 -18.25 26.82 7.87
CA ALA A 386 -19.04 27.99 8.24
C ALA A 386 -18.43 28.77 9.42
N SER A 387 -17.44 28.23 10.13
CA SER A 387 -16.93 28.85 11.35
C SER A 387 -16.04 30.07 11.07
N VAL A 388 -16.30 31.15 11.81
CA VAL A 388 -15.43 32.34 11.87
C VAL A 388 -14.89 32.56 13.29
N ASP A 389 -15.05 31.58 14.17
CA ASP A 389 -14.89 31.73 15.61
C ASP A 389 -13.43 31.92 16.03
N HIS A 390 -12.48 31.48 15.20
CA HIS A 390 -11.05 31.68 15.41
C HIS A 390 -10.55 33.06 14.98
N LEU A 391 -11.37 33.85 14.28
CA LEU A 391 -11.00 35.17 13.81
C LEU A 391 -11.32 36.25 14.85
N SER A 392 -10.48 37.28 14.89
CA SER A 392 -10.72 38.47 15.70
C SER A 392 -10.20 39.73 15.01
N VAL A 393 -10.84 40.86 15.32
CA VAL A 393 -10.38 42.19 14.91
C VAL A 393 -9.93 42.92 16.16
N GLY A 394 -8.62 43.18 16.24
CA GLY A 394 -8.01 43.96 17.31
C GLY A 394 -8.48 45.43 17.30
N PRO A 395 -8.29 46.17 18.41
CA PRO A 395 -8.70 47.56 18.48
C PRO A 395 -7.93 48.41 17.47
N SER A 396 -8.60 49.38 16.84
CA SER A 396 -7.99 50.39 15.98
C SER A 396 -8.75 51.69 16.05
N THR A 397 -8.06 52.81 15.86
CA THR A 397 -8.65 54.13 15.65
C THR A 397 -8.46 54.63 14.22
N ALA A 398 -7.78 53.85 13.36
CA ALA A 398 -7.51 54.24 11.98
C ALA A 398 -8.80 54.24 11.15
N GLN A 399 -9.05 55.34 10.43
CA GLN A 399 -10.24 55.50 9.60
C GLN A 399 -9.86 56.02 8.22
N VAL A 400 -10.56 55.51 7.19
CA VAL A 400 -10.48 56.03 5.83
C VAL A 400 -11.87 56.46 5.40
N HIS A 401 -12.02 57.76 5.14
CA HIS A 401 -13.22 58.34 4.56
C HIS A 401 -12.91 58.85 3.16
N VAL A 402 -13.59 58.28 2.16
CA VAL A 402 -13.52 58.79 0.79
C VAL A 402 -14.76 59.63 0.53
N GLU A 403 -14.56 60.94 0.43
CA GLU A 403 -15.60 61.90 0.08
C GLU A 403 -16.08 61.72 -1.38
N PRO A 404 -17.28 62.21 -1.74
CA PRO A 404 -17.77 62.16 -3.11
C PRO A 404 -16.79 62.76 -4.12
N ASP A 405 -16.68 62.13 -5.29
CA ASP A 405 -15.79 62.51 -6.40
C ASP A 405 -14.29 62.51 -6.04
N ARG A 406 -13.91 61.90 -4.90
CA ARG A 406 -12.51 61.74 -4.48
C ARG A 406 -12.03 60.30 -4.63
N VAL A 407 -10.71 60.18 -4.76
CA VAL A 407 -10.01 58.90 -4.78
C VAL A 407 -9.16 58.81 -3.51
N GLY A 408 -9.33 57.74 -2.75
CA GLY A 408 -8.51 57.39 -1.60
C GLY A 408 -7.73 56.10 -1.82
N SER A 409 -6.83 55.78 -0.89
CA SER A 409 -6.11 54.51 -0.86
C SER A 409 -6.01 53.95 0.55
N ALA A 410 -5.99 52.63 0.68
CA ALA A 410 -5.71 51.93 1.93
C ALA A 410 -4.79 50.74 1.67
N SER A 411 -3.92 50.42 2.63
CA SER A 411 -3.07 49.23 2.63
C SER A 411 -3.63 48.22 3.62
N ALA A 412 -3.25 46.94 3.50
CA ALA A 412 -3.64 45.90 4.45
C ALA A 412 -3.30 46.32 5.89
N GLY A 413 -4.18 46.00 6.84
CA GLY A 413 -4.07 46.43 8.24
C GLY A 413 -5.39 46.49 8.97
N THR A 414 -5.38 47.09 10.17
CA THR A 414 -6.54 47.14 11.08
C THR A 414 -7.17 48.53 11.12
N TYR A 415 -8.47 48.63 10.87
CA TYR A 415 -9.23 49.88 10.76
C TYR A 415 -10.48 49.90 11.64
N ALA A 416 -10.73 51.05 12.27
CA ALA A 416 -12.03 51.35 12.89
C ALA A 416 -13.14 51.56 11.85
N LEU A 417 -12.81 52.11 10.68
CA LEU A 417 -13.78 52.42 9.64
C LEU A 417 -13.13 52.54 8.27
N LEU A 418 -13.68 51.83 7.28
CA LEU A 418 -13.48 52.11 5.86
C LEU A 418 -14.83 52.52 5.28
N HIS A 419 -14.97 53.80 4.91
CA HIS A 419 -16.21 54.37 4.39
C HIS A 419 -15.97 55.04 3.05
N VAL A 420 -16.58 54.50 2.01
CA VAL A 420 -16.55 55.06 0.66
C VAL A 420 -17.92 55.65 0.36
N LYS A 421 -18.00 56.98 0.34
CA LYS A 421 -19.24 57.70 0.05
C LYS A 421 -19.58 57.64 -1.43
N SER A 422 -20.82 57.97 -1.77
CA SER A 422 -21.31 57.97 -3.15
C SER A 422 -20.37 58.71 -4.11
N ARG A 423 -20.07 58.11 -5.27
CA ARG A 423 -19.12 58.59 -6.30
C ARG A 423 -17.65 58.63 -5.88
N GLY A 424 -17.32 58.24 -4.64
CA GLY A 424 -15.95 58.06 -4.18
C GLY A 424 -15.33 56.76 -4.69
N ARG A 425 -14.00 56.72 -4.81
CA ARG A 425 -13.23 55.52 -5.14
C ARG A 425 -12.16 55.23 -4.09
N LEU A 426 -12.13 54.01 -3.54
CA LEU A 426 -11.05 53.56 -2.64
C LEU A 426 -10.21 52.50 -3.35
N ASN A 427 -8.91 52.76 -3.51
CA ASN A 427 -7.95 51.80 -4.07
C ASN A 427 -7.25 51.04 -2.95
N LEU A 428 -7.34 49.71 -2.96
CA LEU A 428 -6.70 48.86 -1.95
C LEU A 428 -5.36 48.31 -2.45
N GLY A 429 -4.43 48.08 -1.53
CA GLY A 429 -3.33 47.13 -1.73
C GLY A 429 -3.78 45.69 -1.45
N SER A 430 -3.00 44.70 -1.89
CA SER A 430 -3.24 43.28 -1.57
C SER A 430 -3.02 42.99 -0.08
N GLY A 431 -3.64 41.94 0.44
CA GLY A 431 -3.50 41.48 1.82
C GLY A 431 -4.81 41.48 2.62
N VAL A 432 -4.69 41.35 3.95
CA VAL A 432 -5.83 41.17 4.85
C VAL A 432 -6.19 42.49 5.54
N TYR A 433 -7.47 42.84 5.50
CA TYR A 433 -8.04 44.03 6.12
C TYR A 433 -8.92 43.62 7.29
N PHE A 434 -8.49 43.93 8.50
CA PHE A 434 -9.28 43.76 9.71
C PHE A 434 -10.05 45.06 9.97
N VAL A 435 -11.37 45.04 9.88
CA VAL A 435 -12.17 46.27 9.87
C VAL A 435 -13.32 46.15 10.85
N HIS A 436 -13.51 47.15 11.70
CA HIS A 436 -14.71 47.21 12.53
C HIS A 436 -15.96 47.45 11.68
N ARG A 437 -15.91 48.46 10.80
CA ARG A 437 -17.01 48.83 9.92
C ARG A 437 -16.55 49.07 8.49
N LEU A 438 -17.16 48.38 7.53
CA LEU A 438 -16.93 48.54 6.09
C LEU A 438 -18.22 49.00 5.42
N ILE A 439 -18.23 50.23 4.91
CA ILE A 439 -19.41 50.86 4.33
C ILE A 439 -19.08 51.34 2.92
N ILE A 440 -19.76 50.77 1.92
CA ILE A 440 -19.64 51.15 0.52
C ILE A 440 -21.01 51.67 0.07
N GLU A 441 -21.12 52.99 -0.13
CA GLU A 441 -22.39 53.64 -0.49
C GLU A 441 -22.78 53.43 -1.98
N PRO A 442 -24.06 53.71 -2.34
CA PRO A 442 -24.49 53.67 -3.74
C PRO A 442 -23.62 54.54 -4.66
N GLY A 443 -23.15 53.96 -5.77
CA GLY A 443 -22.29 54.64 -6.74
C GLY A 443 -20.83 54.82 -6.29
N ALA A 444 -20.44 54.32 -5.11
CA ALA A 444 -19.04 54.21 -4.70
C ALA A 444 -18.34 53.06 -5.42
N THR A 445 -17.01 53.13 -5.55
CA THR A 445 -16.17 52.06 -6.11
C THR A 445 -15.09 51.63 -5.13
N LEU A 446 -15.06 50.36 -4.77
CA LEU A 446 -13.95 49.72 -4.07
C LEU A 446 -13.08 48.99 -5.11
N SER A 447 -11.89 49.53 -5.38
CA SER A 447 -10.94 48.96 -6.34
C SER A 447 -10.05 47.95 -5.63
N VAL A 448 -10.29 46.67 -5.90
CA VAL A 448 -9.67 45.53 -5.20
C VAL A 448 -8.67 44.83 -6.13
N PRO A 449 -7.38 44.71 -5.79
CA PRO A 449 -6.42 43.89 -6.51
C PRO A 449 -6.66 42.39 -6.25
N THR A 450 -5.81 41.50 -6.75
CA THR A 450 -5.86 40.10 -6.34
C THR A 450 -5.50 39.98 -4.85
N ASP A 451 -6.00 38.92 -4.20
CA ASP A 451 -5.59 38.50 -2.86
C ASP A 451 -5.96 39.49 -1.74
N VAL A 452 -7.19 40.01 -1.79
CA VAL A 452 -7.76 40.81 -0.69
C VAL A 452 -8.78 39.99 0.09
N THR A 453 -8.59 39.94 1.41
CA THR A 453 -9.53 39.36 2.36
C THR A 453 -9.95 40.41 3.37
N PHE A 454 -11.25 40.54 3.62
CA PHE A 454 -11.79 41.34 4.70
C PHE A 454 -12.21 40.47 5.88
N VAL A 455 -11.84 40.90 7.08
CA VAL A 455 -12.40 40.41 8.35
C VAL A 455 -13.14 41.57 8.97
N VAL A 456 -14.47 41.53 8.93
CA VAL A 456 -15.34 42.64 9.36
C VAL A 456 -16.04 42.28 10.67
N ARG A 457 -16.00 43.16 11.67
CA ARG A 457 -16.50 42.83 13.02
C ARG A 457 -17.92 43.29 13.29
N ASP A 458 -18.21 44.57 13.06
CA ASP A 458 -19.40 45.22 13.63
C ASP A 458 -20.45 45.55 12.56
N GLU A 459 -20.03 46.09 11.40
CA GLU A 459 -20.95 46.55 10.35
C GLU A 459 -20.37 46.32 8.94
N LEU A 460 -21.19 45.74 8.06
CA LEU A 460 -20.88 45.57 6.64
C LEU A 460 -22.06 46.05 5.80
N VAL A 461 -21.81 47.01 4.91
CA VAL A 461 -22.80 47.53 3.96
C VAL A 461 -22.19 47.57 2.56
N VAL A 462 -22.79 46.84 1.62
CA VAL A 462 -22.33 46.78 0.23
C VAL A 462 -23.41 47.30 -0.72
N ARG A 463 -23.32 48.58 -1.08
CA ARG A 463 -24.24 49.25 -2.02
C ARG A 463 -23.53 49.81 -3.26
N GLY A 464 -22.21 49.81 -3.27
CA GLY A 464 -21.39 50.22 -4.42
C GLY A 464 -20.71 49.05 -5.13
N VAL A 465 -19.86 49.36 -6.09
CA VAL A 465 -19.18 48.37 -6.95
C VAL A 465 -17.87 47.92 -6.32
N ILE A 466 -17.61 46.63 -6.33
CA ILE A 466 -16.31 46.04 -6.01
C ILE A 466 -15.71 45.54 -7.34
N THR A 467 -14.51 45.99 -7.71
CA THR A 467 -14.00 45.79 -9.08
C THR A 467 -13.54 44.37 -9.40
N SER A 468 -13.30 43.55 -8.37
CA SER A 468 -12.75 42.20 -8.49
C SER A 468 -13.38 41.29 -7.42
N PRO A 469 -13.39 39.95 -7.62
CA PRO A 469 -13.85 39.02 -6.60
C PRO A 469 -13.11 39.20 -5.27
N VAL A 470 -13.84 39.15 -4.15
CA VAL A 470 -13.27 39.38 -2.81
C VAL A 470 -13.80 38.38 -1.80
N ALA A 471 -12.99 38.03 -0.79
CA ALA A 471 -13.43 37.22 0.35
C ALA A 471 -13.73 38.12 1.56
N ILE A 472 -14.89 37.94 2.18
CA ILE A 472 -15.31 38.69 3.37
C ILE A 472 -15.76 37.70 4.45
N ALA A 473 -15.10 37.70 5.59
CA ALA A 473 -15.54 37.05 6.83
C ALA A 473 -16.16 38.11 7.75
N PHE A 474 -17.40 37.90 8.20
CA PHE A 474 -18.12 38.81 9.09
C PHE A 474 -18.36 38.14 10.45
N LEU A 475 -17.83 38.76 11.50
CA LEU A 475 -17.83 38.22 12.87
C LEU A 475 -19.06 38.63 13.69
N GLY A 476 -19.77 39.67 13.22
CA GLY A 476 -20.95 40.21 13.87
C GLY A 476 -22.20 39.36 13.65
N ASN A 477 -23.31 39.83 14.20
CA ASN A 477 -24.62 39.17 14.14
C ASN A 477 -25.74 40.06 13.59
N THR A 478 -25.38 41.17 12.94
CA THR A 478 -26.31 42.17 12.42
C THR A 478 -26.77 41.84 11.00
N LEU A 479 -27.65 42.66 10.44
CA LEU A 479 -28.05 42.57 9.03
C LEU A 479 -26.94 43.08 8.12
N ILE A 480 -26.60 42.29 7.11
CA ILE A 480 -25.67 42.63 6.02
C ILE A 480 -26.48 42.83 4.73
N PRO A 481 -26.73 44.08 4.31
CA PRO A 481 -27.35 44.36 3.03
C PRO A 481 -26.31 44.30 1.90
N ILE A 482 -26.49 43.37 0.97
CA ILE A 482 -25.81 43.34 -0.35
C ILE A 482 -26.81 43.85 -1.39
N GLU A 483 -26.75 45.15 -1.67
CA GLU A 483 -27.68 45.86 -2.57
C GLU A 483 -27.03 46.28 -3.90
N ALA A 484 -25.83 45.76 -4.18
CA ALA A 484 -25.12 45.88 -5.44
C ALA A 484 -24.73 44.51 -5.98
N THR A 485 -24.39 44.43 -7.27
CA THR A 485 -23.84 43.21 -7.84
C THR A 485 -22.56 42.82 -7.10
N PHE A 486 -22.50 41.60 -6.60
CA PHE A 486 -21.37 41.11 -5.81
C PHE A 486 -20.79 39.84 -6.44
N VAL A 487 -19.46 39.78 -6.48
CA VAL A 487 -18.73 38.57 -6.89
C VAL A 487 -17.72 38.25 -5.79
N GLY A 488 -17.73 37.03 -5.28
CA GLY A 488 -16.80 36.61 -4.23
C GLY A 488 -17.45 35.77 -3.13
N THR A 489 -16.85 35.78 -1.96
CA THR A 489 -17.27 34.97 -0.81
C THR A 489 -17.69 35.87 0.34
N VAL A 490 -18.85 35.58 0.94
CA VAL A 490 -19.30 36.19 2.20
C VAL A 490 -19.57 35.09 3.22
N LEU A 491 -18.78 35.03 4.29
CA LEU A 491 -18.97 34.13 5.42
C LEU A 491 -19.47 34.92 6.63
N ALA A 492 -20.75 34.79 6.95
CA ALA A 492 -21.43 35.52 8.02
C ALA A 492 -22.32 34.57 8.85
N PRO A 493 -21.77 33.51 9.46
CA PRO A 493 -22.53 32.41 10.07
C PRO A 493 -23.43 32.83 11.23
N ARG A 494 -23.25 34.04 11.79
CA ARG A 494 -24.03 34.58 12.91
C ARG A 494 -24.95 35.74 12.50
N ALA A 495 -24.93 36.14 11.23
CA ALA A 495 -25.55 37.37 10.74
C ALA A 495 -26.66 37.10 9.72
N THR A 496 -27.53 38.08 9.49
CA THR A 496 -28.49 37.99 8.37
C THR A 496 -27.83 38.51 7.11
N LEU A 497 -27.65 37.67 6.09
CA LEU A 497 -27.15 38.06 4.78
C LEU A 497 -28.34 38.26 3.83
N LYS A 498 -28.62 39.52 3.49
CA LYS A 498 -29.71 39.89 2.59
C LYS A 498 -29.15 40.25 1.21
N LEU A 499 -29.52 39.46 0.20
CA LEU A 499 -29.08 39.62 -1.18
C LEU A 499 -30.21 40.22 -2.01
N SER A 500 -30.02 41.49 -2.42
CA SER A 500 -31.02 42.30 -3.14
C SER A 500 -30.69 42.52 -4.62
N ARG A 501 -29.54 42.00 -5.07
CA ARG A 501 -29.00 42.09 -6.43
C ARG A 501 -28.26 40.80 -6.80
N ASN A 502 -27.84 40.71 -8.07
CA ASN A 502 -27.10 39.57 -8.58
C ASN A 502 -25.85 39.30 -7.73
N PHE A 503 -25.74 38.06 -7.28
CA PHE A 503 -24.61 37.59 -6.49
C PHE A 503 -23.98 36.40 -7.21
N ARG A 504 -22.65 36.37 -7.28
CA ARG A 504 -21.90 35.22 -7.78
C ARG A 504 -20.81 34.79 -6.80
N GLY A 505 -20.89 33.57 -6.29
CA GLY A 505 -19.84 33.01 -5.43
C GLY A 505 -20.36 32.15 -4.29
N ILE A 506 -19.78 32.34 -3.11
CA ILE A 506 -20.04 31.56 -1.89
C ILE A 506 -20.76 32.44 -0.88
N ALA A 507 -21.86 31.97 -0.31
CA ALA A 507 -22.65 32.73 0.66
C ALA A 507 -22.99 31.86 1.87
N VAL A 508 -22.52 32.29 3.04
CA VAL A 508 -22.88 31.72 4.34
C VAL A 508 -23.50 32.80 5.21
N GLY A 509 -24.71 32.55 5.71
CA GLY A 509 -25.42 33.43 6.64
C GLY A 509 -25.97 32.65 7.83
N SER A 510 -26.31 33.31 8.93
CA SER A 510 -27.29 32.71 9.87
C SER A 510 -28.66 32.66 9.24
N TYR A 511 -29.06 33.79 8.66
CA TYR A 511 -30.23 33.89 7.81
C TYR A 511 -29.77 34.32 6.42
N LEU A 512 -29.89 33.45 5.43
CA LEU A 512 -29.61 33.77 4.03
C LEU A 512 -30.93 34.11 3.33
N LEU A 513 -31.12 35.39 3.01
CA LEU A 513 -32.33 35.90 2.37
C LEU A 513 -32.01 36.36 0.94
N VAL A 514 -32.56 35.66 -0.04
CA VAL A 514 -32.49 36.07 -1.45
C VAL A 514 -33.80 36.76 -1.82
N GLU A 515 -33.74 38.02 -2.23
CA GLU A 515 -34.93 38.80 -2.58
C GLU A 515 -35.65 38.28 -3.85
N PRO A 516 -36.94 38.62 -4.03
CA PRO A 516 -37.72 38.13 -5.16
C PRO A 516 -37.09 38.45 -6.53
N ALA A 517 -37.17 37.49 -7.46
CA ALA A 517 -36.67 37.61 -8.82
C ALA A 517 -35.17 37.96 -8.94
N ILE A 518 -34.37 37.55 -7.95
CA ILE A 518 -32.90 37.63 -7.98
C ILE A 518 -32.31 36.26 -8.32
N ASP A 519 -31.30 36.27 -9.18
CA ASP A 519 -30.46 35.10 -9.45
C ASP A 519 -29.25 35.10 -8.52
N LEU A 520 -29.15 34.06 -7.71
CA LEU A 520 -27.98 33.74 -6.89
C LEU A 520 -27.17 32.67 -7.60
N ILE A 521 -26.02 33.07 -8.16
CA ILE A 521 -25.14 32.18 -8.92
C ILE A 521 -24.08 31.63 -7.96
N CYS A 522 -24.15 30.35 -7.66
CA CYS A 522 -23.10 29.67 -6.91
C CYS A 522 -21.82 29.57 -7.74
N ASP A 523 -20.68 29.90 -7.14
CA ASP A 523 -19.36 29.66 -7.73
C ASP A 523 -18.38 29.20 -6.64
N SER A 524 -18.14 27.90 -6.55
CA SER A 524 -17.26 27.28 -5.55
C SER A 524 -15.78 27.61 -5.74
N SER A 525 -15.42 28.21 -6.90
CA SER A 525 -14.09 28.74 -7.19
C SER A 525 -13.87 30.19 -6.73
N ALA A 526 -14.89 30.82 -6.12
CA ALA A 526 -14.75 32.14 -5.52
C ALA A 526 -13.63 32.19 -4.47
N PRO A 527 -12.92 33.32 -4.33
CA PRO A 527 -11.81 33.44 -3.39
C PRO A 527 -12.27 33.13 -1.97
N ARG A 528 -11.53 32.29 -1.25
CA ARG A 528 -11.82 31.95 0.14
C ARG A 528 -10.96 32.79 1.08
N PRO A 529 -11.41 33.09 2.31
CA PRO A 529 -10.57 33.74 3.30
C PRO A 529 -9.43 32.78 3.66
N THR A 530 -8.22 33.02 3.14
CA THR A 530 -7.06 32.13 3.32
C THR A 530 -6.70 31.93 4.79
N ILE A 531 -7.06 32.89 5.64
CA ILE A 531 -6.88 32.87 7.09
C ILE A 531 -7.79 31.86 7.84
N LEU A 532 -8.82 31.33 7.19
CA LEU A 532 -9.73 30.33 7.77
C LEU A 532 -9.31 28.89 7.49
N PHE A 533 -8.39 28.69 6.55
CA PHE A 533 -7.90 27.38 6.13
C PHE A 533 -6.36 27.42 6.14
N PRO A 534 -5.73 27.41 7.33
CA PRO A 534 -4.27 27.51 7.48
C PRO A 534 -3.52 26.29 6.95
#